data_AF-A0AA39IYC2-F1
#
_entry.id   AF-A0AA39IYC2-F1
#
_cell.length_a   1.000
_cell.length_b   1.000
_cell.length_c   1.000
_cell.angle_alpha   90.00
_cell.angle_beta   90.00
_cell.angle_gamma   90.00
#
_symmetry.space_group_name_H-M   'P 1'
#
loop_
_entity.id
_entity.type
_entity.pdbx_description
1 polymer ?
#
loop_
_entity_poly.entity_id
_entity_poly.type
_entity_poly.pdbx_seq_one_letter_code
_entity_poly.pdbx_strand_id
1 'polypeptide(L)' 'MCSGHLRQEFQELELLDHITTLLYEKRLPDSVCGDHRYTLIESFQSVFGSDFVPDTVESSVR' A
#
# COMPACT_ATOMS: atom_id res chain seq x y z
N MET A 1 1.57 19.03 17.02
CA MET A 1 0.60 18.68 15.95
C MET A 1 0.88 17.24 15.55
N CYS A 2 0.13 16.28 16.09
CA CYS A 2 0.47 14.84 16.04
C CYS A 2 -0.36 14.06 15.00
N SER A 3 -1.17 14.75 14.19
CA SER A 3 -2.16 14.15 13.28
C SER A 3 -1.59 13.74 11.92
N GLY A 4 -0.37 14.15 11.58
CA GLY A 4 0.29 13.79 10.31
C GLY A 4 0.90 12.38 10.31
N HIS A 5 1.57 12.00 11.41
CA HIS A 5 2.16 10.66 11.55
C HIS A 5 1.12 9.56 11.55
N LEU A 6 0.02 9.77 12.28
CA LEU A 6 -1.05 8.78 12.34
C LEU A 6 -1.68 8.55 10.95
N ARG A 7 -1.88 9.61 10.17
CA ARG A 7 -2.41 9.50 8.80
C ARG A 7 -1.45 8.75 7.87
N GLN A 8 -0.15 8.95 8.02
CA GLN A 8 0.85 8.20 7.25
C GLN A 8 0.83 6.72 7.60
N GLU A 9 0.79 6.37 8.89
CA GLU A 9 0.69 4.97 9.31
C GLU A 9 -0.56 4.28 8.76
N PHE A 10 -1.72 4.97 8.76
CA PHE A 10 -2.93 4.44 8.15
C PHE A 10 -2.78 4.21 6.64
N GLN A 11 -2.23 5.17 5.91
CA GLN A 11 -2.00 5.03 4.46
C GLN A 11 -1.04 3.88 4.14
N GLU A 12 0.03 3.73 4.93
CA GLU A 12 0.97 2.62 4.78
C GLU A 12 0.28 1.27 5.01
N LEU A 13 -0.58 1.17 6.04
CA LEU A 13 -1.34 -0.05 6.33
C LEU A 13 -2.34 -0.39 5.21
N GLU A 14 -3.05 0.60 4.68
CA GLU A 14 -3.97 0.41 3.55
C GLU A 14 -3.24 -0.08 2.29
N LEU A 15 -2.05 0.46 2.04
CA LEU A 15 -1.22 0.04 0.91
C LEU A 15 -0.71 -1.41 1.09
N LEU A 16 -0.30 -1.78 2.30
CA LEU A 16 0.11 -3.14 2.62
C LEU A 16 -1.04 -4.14 2.50
N ASP A 17 -2.26 -3.76 2.91
CA ASP A 17 -3.46 -4.57 2.76
C ASP A 17 -3.79 -4.79 1.27
N HIS A 18 -3.69 -3.73 0.46
CA HIS A 18 -3.87 -3.81 -0.98
C HIS A 18 -2.83 -4.74 -1.64
N ILE A 19 -1.56 -4.63 -1.26
CA ILE A 19 -0.49 -5.52 -1.73
C ILE A 19 -0.80 -6.98 -1.36
N THR A 20 -1.29 -7.22 -0.14
CA THR A 20 -1.67 -8.55 0.34
C THR A 20 -2.87 -9.10 -0.43
N THR A 21 -3.83 -8.27 -0.79
CA THR A 21 -4.97 -8.63 -1.63
C THR A 21 -4.51 -9.00 -3.03
N LEU A 22 -3.65 -8.20 -3.65
CA LEU A 22 -3.07 -8.50 -4.97
C LEU A 22 -2.26 -9.81 -4.94
N LEU A 23 -1.55 -10.09 -3.84
CA LEU A 23 -0.84 -11.35 -3.65
C LEU A 23 -1.81 -12.53 -3.58
N TYR A 24 -2.91 -12.38 -2.83
CA TYR A 24 -3.97 -13.39 -2.74
C TYR A 24 -4.64 -13.64 -4.09
N GLU A 25 -4.91 -12.58 -4.86
CA GLU A 25 -5.45 -12.66 -6.22
C GLU A 25 -4.42 -13.18 -7.25
N LYS A 26 -3.16 -13.41 -6.87
CA LYS A 26 -2.04 -13.75 -7.77
C LYS A 26 -1.85 -12.73 -8.91
N ARG A 27 -2.16 -11.47 -8.62
CA ARG A 27 -2.00 -10.32 -9.53
C ARG A 27 -0.83 -9.43 -9.14
N LEU A 28 -0.21 -9.69 -7.98
CA LEU A 28 1.01 -9.01 -7.57
C LEU A 28 2.18 -9.47 -8.48
N PRO A 29 2.90 -8.54 -9.12
CA PRO A 29 4.09 -8.88 -9.90
C PRO A 29 5.17 -9.48 -8.99
N ASP A 30 5.90 -10.50 -9.46
CA ASP A 30 7.02 -11.10 -8.72
C ASP A 30 8.16 -10.10 -8.42
N SER A 31 8.18 -8.96 -9.13
CA SER A 31 9.10 -7.85 -8.92
C SER A 31 8.82 -7.06 -7.63
N VAL A 32 7.60 -7.16 -7.09
CA VAL A 32 7.22 -6.51 -5.83
C VAL A 32 7.55 -7.46 -4.68
N CYS A 33 8.66 -7.20 -4.00
CA CYS A 33 9.15 -7.97 -2.86
C CYS A 33 9.77 -7.03 -1.81
N GLY A 34 9.80 -7.46 -0.54
CA GLY A 34 10.46 -6.74 0.53
C GLY A 34 10.30 -7.43 1.89
N ASP A 35 11.38 -7.49 2.67
CA ASP A 35 11.39 -8.05 4.02
C ASP A 35 10.76 -7.10 5.06
N HIS A 36 10.73 -5.80 4.76
CA HIS A 36 10.18 -4.76 5.60
C HIS A 36 9.06 -3.99 4.89
N ARG A 37 8.17 -3.38 5.69
CA ARG A 37 7.05 -2.56 5.19
C ARG A 37 7.52 -1.50 4.19
N TYR A 38 8.57 -0.77 4.53
CA TYR A 38 9.10 0.30 3.69
C TYR A 38 9.62 -0.22 2.35
N THR A 39 10.44 -1.28 2.36
CA THR A 39 10.98 -1.90 1.14
C THR A 39 9.89 -2.51 0.24
N LEU A 40 8.83 -3.06 0.83
CA LEU A 40 7.71 -3.62 0.09
C LEU A 40 6.87 -2.52 -0.57
N ILE A 41 6.63 -1.43 0.16
CA ILE A 41 5.96 -0.23 -0.36
C ILE A 41 6.77 0.42 -1.48
N GLU A 42 8.08 0.59 -1.29
CA GLU A 42 8.96 1.17 -2.32
C GLU A 42 9.02 0.30 -3.59
N SER A 43 9.13 -1.03 -3.45
CA SER A 43 9.14 -1.91 -4.63
C SER A 43 7.79 -1.92 -5.34
N PHE A 44 6.69 -1.87 -4.59
CA PHE A 44 5.35 -1.71 -5.14
C PHE A 44 5.20 -0.37 -5.89
N GLN A 45 5.60 0.75 -5.27
CA GLN A 45 5.58 2.08 -5.87
C GLN A 45 6.49 2.18 -7.10
N SER A 46 7.59 1.44 -7.15
CA SER A 46 8.45 1.39 -8.34
C SER A 46 7.75 0.73 -9.53
N VAL A 47 6.76 -0.13 -9.31
CA VAL A 47 6.04 -0.86 -10.36
C VAL A 47 4.73 -0.16 -10.74
N PHE A 48 3.98 0.32 -9.74
CA PHE A 48 2.65 0.92 -9.93
C PHE A 48 2.67 2.47 -9.94
N GLY A 49 3.75 3.09 -9.47
CA GLY A 49 3.93 4.54 -9.33
C GLY A 49 3.90 4.98 -7.87
N SER A 50 4.72 5.98 -7.53
CA SER A 50 4.85 6.54 -6.17
C SER A 50 3.58 7.25 -5.66
N ASP A 51 2.73 7.71 -6.58
CA ASP A 51 1.44 8.34 -6.29
C ASP A 51 0.27 7.33 -6.28
N PHE A 52 0.57 6.02 -6.26
CA PHE A 52 -0.48 5.02 -6.21
C PHE A 52 -1.22 5.08 -4.87
N VAL A 53 -2.51 5.41 -4.95
CA VAL A 53 -3.44 5.36 -3.83
C VAL A 53 -4.37 4.16 -4.08
N PRO A 54 -4.39 3.16 -3.18
CA PRO A 54 -5.23 1.99 -3.38
C PRO A 54 -6.70 2.40 -3.36
N ASP A 55 -7.44 1.99 -4.40
CA ASP A 55 -8.88 2.24 -4.56
C ASP A 55 -9.74 1.55 -3.48
N THR A 56 -9.13 0.64 -2.70
CA THR A 56 -9.71 0.03 -1.50
C THR A 56 -9.91 0.99 -0.34
N VAL A 57 -9.58 2.28 -0.50
CA VAL A 57 -10.39 3.35 0.10
C VAL A 57 -11.77 3.29 -0.55
N GLU A 58 -12.51 2.20 -0.31
CA GLU A 58 -13.95 2.26 -0.37
C GLU A 58 -14.30 3.41 0.55
N SER A 59 -14.89 4.43 -0.04
CA SER A 59 -15.39 5.65 0.56
C SER A 59 -16.37 5.29 1.67
N SER A 60 -15.88 4.74 2.78
CA SER A 60 -16.68 4.31 3.91
C SER A 60 -16.99 5.56 4.69
N VAL A 61 -18.28 5.90 4.64
CA VAL A 61 -18.96 7.09 5.16
C VAL A 61 -19.09 8.23 4.14
N ARG A 62 -20.09 8.08 3.27
CA ARG A 62 -20.95 9.20 2.87
C ARG A 62 -22.22 9.18 3.71
#